data_AF-A0A316EI93-F1
#
_entry.id   AF-A0A316EI93-F1
#
_cell.length_a   1.000
_cell.length_b   1.000
_cell.length_c   1.000
_cell.angle_alpha   90.00
_cell.angle_beta   90.00
_cell.angle_gamma   90.00
#
_symmetry.space_group_name_H-M   'P 1'
#
loop_
_entity.id
_entity.type
_entity.pdbx_description
1 polymer ?
#
loop_
_entity_poly.entity_id
_entity_poly.type
_entity_poly.pdbx_seq_one_letter_code
_entity_poly.pdbx_strand_id
1 'polypeptide(L)'
;MSEVGHHRSHRGLIRPPVPGDRRVAVDAIIVPSVRSEFSLVQAGRLAALLGATLLVLCSGRSRARPVIDCLARMSTLRVIAVDFPHAGVPGLPALETSTVLGGSRLQRRADTSAKRNLGLVLARMSGWRTVVFLDDDITVPDAADLERAAALLDTHDGVGLKIGGYPDNSVVCHANRETGDDQQDTFIGGGALAVPADRIDSFFPEIYNEDWFFLLDDAGLRPVCQVGRALQQAYDPFADPSRARREEFGDVLAEGVFARLDRRLPITAGTDYWSSFLAARLRLIEEIENRIDRDSRVGGPMREALAAAKGRLRYIRPEACVHYLEAWQNDRKTWRDFMAELPRRAEGAGGPEVVRAAVRGFGLTSVMSAGRGRRRSEPERTTPPPAPAAAWRISRPPARRSAPVGR
;
A
#
# COMPACT_ATOMS: atom_id res chain seq x y z
N MET A 1 -24.15 9.30 22.86
CA MET A 1 -22.92 8.49 22.86
C MET A 1 -22.39 8.49 21.43
N SER A 2 -21.22 9.07 21.17
CA SER A 2 -20.66 9.09 19.81
C SER A 2 -20.32 7.66 19.39
N GLU A 3 -20.95 7.18 18.32
CA GLU A 3 -20.97 5.78 17.91
C GLU A 3 -19.56 5.24 17.61
N VAL A 4 -19.00 4.36 18.45
CA VAL A 4 -17.74 3.66 18.13
C VAL A 4 -18.02 2.75 16.94
N GLY A 5 -17.27 2.88 15.83
CA GLY A 5 -17.51 2.07 14.64
C GLY A 5 -16.62 2.46 13.45
N HIS A 6 -16.75 1.67 12.40
CA HIS A 6 -16.12 1.88 11.08
C HIS A 6 -16.57 3.23 10.50
N HIS A 7 -15.65 4.02 9.94
CA HIS A 7 -15.99 5.30 9.32
C HIS A 7 -16.03 5.18 7.79
N ARG A 8 -16.94 5.92 7.14
CA ARG A 8 -17.05 5.92 5.66
C ARG A 8 -15.80 6.49 4.98
N SER A 9 -15.09 7.40 5.65
CA SER A 9 -13.91 8.05 5.10
C SER A 9 -13.04 8.61 6.22
N HIS A 10 -11.72 8.45 6.05
CA HIS A 10 -10.69 9.07 6.89
C HIS A 10 -10.01 10.26 6.21
N ARG A 11 -10.57 10.77 5.10
CA ARG A 11 -9.94 11.85 4.32
C ARG A 11 -9.76 13.15 5.07
N GLY A 12 -10.54 13.36 6.13
CA GLY A 12 -10.36 14.50 7.03
C GLY A 12 -8.98 14.53 7.71
N LEU A 13 -8.27 13.40 7.74
CA LEU A 13 -6.91 13.30 8.28
C LEU A 13 -5.82 13.66 7.26
N ILE A 14 -6.14 13.71 5.96
CA ILE A 14 -5.17 14.00 4.90
C ILE A 14 -5.03 15.51 4.74
N ARG A 15 -3.80 16.01 4.74
CA ARG A 15 -3.55 17.43 4.48
C ARG A 15 -3.79 17.72 3.00
N PRO A 16 -4.44 18.85 2.66
CA PRO A 16 -4.61 19.23 1.28
C PRO A 16 -3.24 19.51 0.64
N PRO A 17 -3.00 19.12 -0.62
CA PRO A 17 -1.76 19.48 -1.30
C PRO A 17 -1.67 20.99 -1.45
N VAL A 18 -0.49 21.55 -1.22
CA VAL A 18 -0.20 22.93 -1.61
C VAL A 18 -0.17 22.97 -3.14
N PRO A 19 -0.97 23.83 -3.80
CA PRO A 19 -0.93 23.94 -5.25
C PRO A 19 0.48 24.31 -5.73
N GLY A 20 0.99 23.59 -6.71
CA GLY A 20 2.28 23.90 -7.32
C GLY A 20 2.68 22.90 -8.39
N ASP A 21 3.41 23.39 -9.39
CA ASP A 21 3.96 22.58 -10.49
C ASP A 21 5.39 22.09 -10.21
N ARG A 22 5.86 22.21 -8.95
CA ARG A 22 7.20 21.77 -8.56
C ARG A 22 7.30 20.26 -8.77
N ARG A 23 8.40 19.84 -9.40
CA ARG A 23 8.75 18.45 -9.65
C ARG A 23 10.12 18.17 -9.06
N VAL A 24 10.23 17.06 -8.35
CA VAL A 24 11.49 16.57 -7.79
C VAL A 24 11.73 15.17 -8.32
N ALA A 25 12.99 14.86 -8.63
CA ALA A 25 13.36 13.56 -9.16
C ALA A 25 13.05 12.44 -8.15
N VAL A 26 12.61 11.30 -8.68
CA VAL A 26 12.49 10.04 -7.93
C VAL A 26 13.78 9.24 -8.10
N ASP A 27 14.41 8.87 -7.00
CA ASP A 27 15.66 8.10 -7.06
C ASP A 27 15.41 6.63 -7.42
N ALA A 28 14.37 6.05 -6.82
CA ALA A 28 13.98 4.68 -7.06
C ALA A 28 12.47 4.43 -6.96
N ILE A 29 12.00 3.47 -7.75
CA ILE A 29 10.70 2.82 -7.61
C ILE A 29 10.95 1.43 -7.05
N ILE A 30 10.32 1.12 -5.93
CA ILE A 30 10.45 -0.15 -5.21
C ILE A 30 9.15 -0.92 -5.37
N VAL A 31 9.24 -2.13 -5.94
CA VAL A 31 8.09 -2.97 -6.24
C VAL A 31 8.18 -4.29 -5.45
N PRO A 32 7.38 -4.48 -4.38
CA PRO A 32 7.20 -5.78 -3.77
C PRO A 32 6.34 -6.65 -4.68
N SER A 33 6.94 -7.64 -5.36
CA SER A 33 6.24 -8.42 -6.38
C SER A 33 5.99 -9.86 -5.95
N VAL A 34 4.77 -10.34 -6.22
CA VAL A 34 4.36 -11.75 -6.06
C VAL A 34 3.77 -12.33 -7.35
N ARG A 35 3.46 -11.47 -8.31
CA ARG A 35 2.88 -11.82 -9.62
C ARG A 35 3.97 -12.10 -10.64
N SER A 36 3.58 -12.53 -11.85
CA SER A 36 4.56 -12.78 -12.92
C SER A 36 5.24 -11.48 -13.38
N GLU A 37 6.40 -11.62 -14.00
CA GLU A 37 7.22 -10.55 -14.56
C GLU A 37 6.47 -9.61 -15.51
N PHE A 38 5.41 -10.10 -16.18
CA PHE A 38 4.57 -9.30 -17.07
C PHE A 38 3.82 -8.17 -16.36
N SER A 39 3.51 -8.35 -15.08
CA SER A 39 2.88 -7.31 -14.24
C SER A 39 3.79 -6.09 -14.07
N LEU A 40 5.10 -6.27 -14.14
CA LEU A 40 6.11 -5.23 -13.90
C LEU A 40 6.43 -4.35 -15.11
N VAL A 41 5.85 -4.64 -16.28
CA VAL A 41 6.14 -3.88 -17.50
C VAL A 41 5.79 -2.40 -17.33
N GLN A 42 4.70 -2.08 -16.63
CA GLN A 42 4.31 -0.67 -16.41
C GLN A 42 5.25 0.02 -15.42
N ALA A 43 5.64 -0.65 -14.33
CA ALA A 43 6.64 -0.14 -13.39
C ALA A 43 8.00 0.11 -14.08
N GLY A 44 8.43 -0.80 -14.97
CA GLY A 44 9.63 -0.63 -15.79
C GLY A 44 9.55 0.58 -16.71
N ARG A 45 8.44 0.79 -17.41
CA ARG A 45 8.23 1.98 -18.26
C ARG A 45 8.28 3.26 -17.43
N LEU A 46 7.62 3.26 -16.27
CA LEU A 46 7.57 4.41 -15.37
C LEU A 46 8.96 4.78 -14.85
N ALA A 47 9.73 3.80 -14.37
CA ALA A 47 11.11 4.01 -13.93
C ALA A 47 12.01 4.52 -15.08
N ALA A 48 11.85 3.98 -16.29
CA ALA A 48 12.61 4.42 -17.46
C ALA A 48 12.30 5.88 -17.84
N LEU A 49 11.03 6.28 -17.79
CA LEU A 49 10.58 7.65 -18.07
C LEU A 49 11.13 8.65 -17.04
N LEU A 50 11.12 8.28 -15.77
CA LEU A 50 11.63 9.12 -14.68
C LEU A 50 13.16 9.09 -14.53
N GLY A 51 13.83 8.20 -15.26
CA GLY A 51 15.24 7.90 -15.04
C GLY A 51 15.52 7.36 -13.63
N ALA A 52 14.52 6.80 -12.95
CA ALA A 52 14.63 6.19 -11.62
C ALA A 52 15.23 4.78 -11.70
N THR A 53 15.79 4.29 -10.60
CA THR A 53 16.15 2.87 -10.46
C THR A 53 14.90 2.05 -10.14
N LEU A 54 14.66 0.96 -10.86
CA LEU A 54 13.62 -0.01 -10.49
C LEU A 54 14.23 -1.09 -9.59
N LEU A 55 13.81 -1.17 -8.33
CA LEU A 55 14.12 -2.25 -7.41
C LEU A 55 12.91 -3.19 -7.30
N VAL A 56 13.06 -4.44 -7.73
CA VAL A 56 12.00 -5.45 -7.64
C VAL A 56 12.37 -6.50 -6.61
N LEU A 57 11.52 -6.68 -5.61
CA LEU A 57 11.68 -7.68 -4.55
C LEU A 57 10.72 -8.84 -4.83
N CYS A 58 11.27 -9.93 -5.34
CA CYS A 58 10.53 -11.01 -6.00
C CYS A 58 10.21 -12.14 -5.02
N SER A 59 8.97 -12.63 -4.99
CA SER A 59 8.65 -13.95 -4.44
C SER A 59 7.44 -14.55 -5.14
N GLY A 60 6.96 -15.71 -4.70
CA GLY A 60 5.77 -16.33 -5.27
C GLY A 60 6.00 -16.69 -6.74
N ARG A 61 5.26 -16.04 -7.65
CA ARG A 61 5.43 -16.22 -9.10
C ARG A 61 6.48 -15.28 -9.71
N SER A 62 6.94 -14.29 -8.95
CA SER A 62 7.99 -13.37 -9.38
C SER A 62 9.36 -13.96 -9.09
N ARG A 63 10.30 -13.84 -10.03
CA ARG A 63 11.69 -14.30 -9.87
C ARG A 63 12.65 -13.31 -10.52
N ALA A 64 13.80 -13.07 -9.88
CA ALA A 64 14.71 -12.00 -10.26
C ALA A 64 15.20 -12.11 -11.71
N ARG A 65 15.56 -13.32 -12.16
CA ARG A 65 16.08 -13.50 -13.53
C ARG A 65 15.00 -13.27 -14.62
N PRO A 66 13.81 -13.92 -14.56
CA PRO A 66 12.70 -13.61 -15.46
C PRO A 66 12.32 -12.12 -15.50
N VAL A 67 12.36 -11.42 -14.37
CA VAL A 67 12.10 -9.97 -14.32
C VAL A 67 13.11 -9.20 -15.18
N ILE A 68 14.41 -9.50 -15.03
CA ILE A 68 15.45 -8.85 -15.83
C ILE A 68 15.29 -9.16 -17.32
N ASP A 69 15.04 -10.42 -17.67
CA ASP A 69 14.89 -10.84 -19.07
C ASP A 69 13.65 -10.19 -19.72
N CYS A 70 12.55 -10.06 -18.97
CA CYS A 70 11.32 -9.38 -19.42
C CYS A 70 11.55 -7.88 -19.70
N LEU A 71 12.28 -7.21 -18.81
CA LEU A 71 12.49 -5.77 -18.87
C LEU A 71 13.71 -5.36 -19.72
N ALA A 72 14.51 -6.31 -20.20
CA ALA A 72 15.73 -6.08 -20.98
C ALA A 72 15.52 -5.24 -22.26
N ARG A 73 14.30 -5.21 -22.80
CA ARG A 73 13.94 -4.40 -23.98
C ARG A 73 13.93 -2.89 -23.70
N MET A 74 13.91 -2.47 -22.43
CA MET A 74 13.91 -1.06 -22.03
C MET A 74 15.34 -0.57 -21.85
N SER A 75 15.97 -0.11 -22.93
CA SER A 75 17.42 0.16 -22.96
C SER A 75 17.92 1.21 -21.97
N THR A 76 17.08 2.16 -21.54
CA THR A 76 17.43 3.20 -20.55
C THR A 76 17.15 2.79 -19.11
N LEU A 77 16.47 1.67 -18.89
CA LEU A 77 16.01 1.24 -17.57
C LEU A 77 17.17 0.67 -16.75
N ARG A 78 17.29 1.13 -15.51
CA ARG A 78 18.16 0.52 -14.49
C ARG A 78 17.30 -0.38 -13.62
N VAL A 79 17.46 -1.70 -13.73
CA VAL A 79 16.71 -2.67 -12.93
C VAL A 79 17.65 -3.44 -12.00
N ILE A 80 17.20 -3.62 -10.78
CA ILE A 80 17.78 -4.51 -9.78
C ILE A 80 16.64 -5.41 -9.31
N ALA A 81 16.78 -6.71 -9.53
CA ALA A 81 15.81 -7.69 -9.07
C ALA A 81 16.47 -8.62 -8.04
N VAL A 82 15.78 -8.84 -6.92
CA VAL A 82 16.25 -9.63 -5.78
C VAL A 82 15.22 -10.71 -5.49
N ASP A 83 15.65 -11.96 -5.40
CA ASP A 83 14.79 -13.04 -4.91
C ASP A 83 14.68 -12.93 -3.40
N PHE A 84 13.47 -12.68 -2.91
CA PHE A 84 13.17 -12.49 -1.50
C PHE A 84 13.03 -13.86 -0.83
N PRO A 85 13.82 -14.17 0.22
CA PRO A 85 13.83 -15.48 0.85
C PRO A 85 12.57 -15.71 1.68
N HIS A 86 12.02 -16.94 1.59
CA HIS A 86 10.87 -17.34 2.42
C HIS A 86 11.17 -17.35 3.93
N ALA A 87 12.43 -17.58 4.31
CA ALA A 87 12.86 -17.63 5.71
C ALA A 87 13.06 -16.22 6.34
N GLY A 88 12.82 -15.15 5.58
CA GLY A 88 13.17 -13.80 5.99
C GLY A 88 14.60 -13.43 5.62
N VAL A 89 14.92 -12.14 5.77
CA VAL A 89 16.20 -11.56 5.34
C VAL A 89 17.16 -11.51 6.53
N PRO A 90 18.33 -12.19 6.46
CA PRO A 90 19.33 -12.13 7.53
C PRO A 90 19.78 -10.69 7.78
N GLY A 91 19.80 -10.26 9.03
CA GLY A 91 20.26 -8.92 9.42
C GLY A 91 19.18 -7.83 9.47
N LEU A 92 17.94 -8.12 9.06
CA LEU A 92 16.81 -7.28 9.45
C LEU A 92 16.44 -7.56 10.92
N PRO A 93 15.98 -6.55 11.68
CA PRO A 93 15.54 -6.76 13.06
C PRO A 93 14.33 -7.70 13.10
N ALA A 94 14.29 -8.57 14.09
CA ALA A 94 13.10 -9.32 14.41
C ALA A 94 12.08 -8.38 15.07
N LEU A 95 10.91 -8.27 14.46
CA LEU A 95 9.83 -7.40 14.92
C LEU A 95 8.84 -8.18 15.78
N GLU A 96 8.46 -7.65 16.93
CA GLU A 96 7.45 -8.21 17.82
C GLU A 96 6.11 -8.37 17.10
N THR A 97 5.73 -7.43 16.23
CA THR A 97 4.51 -7.51 15.40
C THR A 97 4.46 -8.75 14.51
N SER A 98 5.60 -9.35 14.15
CA SER A 98 5.68 -10.61 13.40
C SER A 98 5.43 -11.85 14.27
N THR A 99 5.62 -11.75 15.59
CA THR A 99 5.60 -12.91 16.51
C THR A 99 4.53 -12.82 17.59
N VAL A 100 4.00 -11.63 17.91
CA VAL A 100 3.02 -11.37 18.98
C VAL A 100 1.73 -12.18 18.81
N LEU A 101 1.37 -12.49 17.56
CA LEU A 101 0.21 -13.33 17.26
C LEU A 101 0.52 -14.83 17.36
N GLY A 102 1.76 -15.24 17.63
CA GLY A 102 2.15 -16.57 18.09
C GLY A 102 1.74 -17.74 17.19
N GLY A 103 1.77 -17.58 15.86
CA GLY A 103 1.28 -18.62 14.96
C GLY A 103 -0.25 -18.80 14.98
N SER A 104 -0.96 -17.92 15.69
CA SER A 104 -2.41 -17.95 15.77
C SER A 104 -3.01 -17.76 14.40
N ARG A 105 -4.32 -18.04 14.31
CA ARG A 105 -5.02 -17.88 13.05
C ARG A 105 -4.94 -16.42 12.56
N LEU A 106 -4.76 -15.43 13.43
CA LEU A 106 -4.76 -14.00 13.08
C LEU A 106 -3.50 -13.57 12.32
N GLN A 107 -2.42 -14.35 12.37
CA GLN A 107 -1.17 -14.01 11.72
C GLN A 107 -1.32 -13.93 10.19
N ARG A 108 -0.90 -12.80 9.62
CA ARG A 108 -0.80 -12.63 8.16
C ARG A 108 0.38 -13.45 7.66
N ARG A 109 0.22 -14.12 6.52
CA ARG A 109 1.29 -14.86 5.83
C ARG A 109 1.54 -14.23 4.46
N ALA A 110 2.09 -13.02 4.47
CA ALA A 110 2.46 -12.29 3.27
C ALA A 110 3.79 -11.59 3.52
N ASP A 111 4.61 -11.47 2.49
CA ASP A 111 5.95 -10.88 2.58
C ASP A 111 6.00 -9.40 2.13
N THR A 112 4.85 -8.79 1.81
CA THR A 112 4.77 -7.40 1.35
C THR A 112 5.42 -6.43 2.33
N SER A 113 5.08 -6.51 3.63
CA SER A 113 5.66 -5.68 4.69
C SER A 113 7.19 -5.83 4.76
N ALA A 114 7.67 -7.09 4.76
CA ALA A 114 9.10 -7.39 4.87
C ALA A 114 9.88 -6.92 3.63
N LYS A 115 9.30 -7.04 2.42
CA LYS A 115 9.87 -6.48 1.19
C LYS A 115 9.91 -4.96 1.24
N ARG A 116 8.83 -4.29 1.66
CA ARG A 116 8.82 -2.82 1.77
C ARG A 116 9.87 -2.33 2.77
N ASN A 117 10.02 -3.01 3.91
CA ASN A 117 11.07 -2.74 4.91
C ASN A 117 12.47 -2.94 4.34
N LEU A 118 12.74 -4.03 3.63
CA LEU A 118 14.02 -4.22 2.94
C LEU A 118 14.27 -3.09 1.92
N GLY A 119 13.22 -2.65 1.22
CA GLY A 119 13.27 -1.51 0.32
C GLY A 119 13.73 -0.22 1.00
N LEU A 120 13.19 0.11 2.19
CA LEU A 120 13.60 1.27 2.99
C LEU A 120 15.08 1.20 3.38
N VAL A 121 15.52 0.03 3.83
CA VAL A 121 16.91 -0.22 4.25
C VAL A 121 17.87 -0.03 3.08
N LEU A 122 17.57 -0.66 1.94
CA LEU A 122 18.37 -0.53 0.73
C LEU A 122 18.38 0.91 0.21
N ALA A 123 17.26 1.63 0.32
CA ALA A 123 17.19 3.04 -0.03
C ALA A 123 18.12 3.90 0.83
N ARG A 124 18.09 3.71 2.16
CA ARG A 124 18.95 4.42 3.11
C ARG A 124 20.43 4.17 2.83
N MET A 125 20.82 2.90 2.68
CA MET A 125 22.20 2.51 2.41
C MET A 125 22.71 2.98 1.03
N SER A 126 21.78 3.20 0.09
CA SER A 126 22.08 3.71 -1.25
C SER A 126 22.12 5.23 -1.33
N GLY A 127 21.80 5.95 -0.24
CA GLY A 127 21.73 7.41 -0.24
C GLY A 127 20.61 7.96 -1.12
N TRP A 128 19.54 7.18 -1.34
CA TRP A 128 18.33 7.65 -2.00
C TRP A 128 17.55 8.54 -1.04
N ARG A 129 17.13 9.70 -1.51
CA ARG A 129 16.35 10.66 -0.74
C ARG A 129 14.86 10.42 -0.94
N THR A 130 14.46 10.19 -2.19
CA THR A 130 13.06 10.03 -2.56
C THR A 130 12.83 8.70 -3.25
N VAL A 131 12.07 7.82 -2.60
CA VAL A 131 11.65 6.56 -3.20
C VAL A 131 10.13 6.47 -3.27
N VAL A 132 9.64 5.69 -4.24
CA VAL A 132 8.22 5.40 -4.40
C VAL A 132 8.01 3.90 -4.25
N PHE A 133 7.13 3.50 -3.32
CA PHE A 133 6.56 2.16 -3.32
C PHE A 133 5.43 2.08 -4.34
N LEU A 134 5.45 1.03 -5.15
CA LEU A 134 4.45 0.78 -6.17
C LEU A 134 4.11 -0.71 -6.17
N ASP A 135 2.83 -1.07 -6.05
CA ASP A 135 2.41 -2.47 -6.13
C ASP A 135 2.45 -2.96 -7.58
N ASP A 136 2.68 -4.27 -7.79
CA ASP A 136 2.88 -4.85 -9.12
C ASP A 136 1.60 -4.92 -9.98
N ASP A 137 0.45 -4.54 -9.43
CA ASP A 137 -0.85 -4.40 -10.12
C ASP A 137 -1.32 -2.94 -10.24
N ILE A 138 -0.48 -1.97 -9.89
CA ILE A 138 -0.78 -0.54 -10.00
C ILE A 138 -0.14 0.05 -11.26
N THR A 139 -0.88 0.94 -11.93
CA THR A 139 -0.38 1.72 -13.05
C THR A 139 -0.50 3.21 -12.76
N VAL A 140 0.49 4.00 -13.17
CA VAL A 140 0.48 5.46 -13.03
C VAL A 140 0.39 6.07 -14.42
N PRO A 141 -0.74 6.68 -14.82
CA PRO A 141 -0.92 7.19 -16.17
C PRO A 141 0.00 8.36 -16.52
N ASP A 142 0.25 9.26 -15.56
CA ASP A 142 1.17 10.40 -15.72
C ASP A 142 2.37 10.23 -14.80
N ALA A 143 3.55 9.95 -15.37
CA ALA A 143 4.78 9.80 -14.61
C ALA A 143 5.11 11.03 -13.75
N ALA A 144 4.72 12.23 -14.20
CA ALA A 144 4.96 13.46 -13.46
C ALA A 144 4.16 13.54 -12.14
N ASP A 145 3.13 12.70 -11.94
CA ASP A 145 2.47 12.59 -10.64
C ASP A 145 3.43 12.09 -9.55
N LEU A 146 4.37 11.20 -9.88
CA LEU A 146 5.37 10.74 -8.91
C LEU A 146 6.38 11.84 -8.58
N GLU A 147 6.76 12.67 -9.55
CA GLU A 147 7.67 13.81 -9.30
C GLU A 147 7.00 14.93 -8.49
N ARG A 148 5.69 15.13 -8.69
CA ARG A 148 4.87 16.02 -7.86
C ARG A 148 4.72 15.49 -6.44
N ALA A 149 4.48 14.18 -6.29
CA ALA A 149 4.45 13.54 -4.98
C ALA A 149 5.79 13.67 -4.26
N ALA A 150 6.90 13.42 -4.96
CA ALA A 150 8.26 13.63 -4.48
C ALA A 150 8.50 15.08 -4.03
N ALA A 151 7.99 16.06 -4.79
CA ALA A 151 8.16 17.47 -4.45
C ALA A 151 7.49 17.90 -3.14
N LEU A 152 6.42 17.19 -2.72
CA LEU A 152 5.69 17.48 -1.47
C LEU A 152 6.37 16.89 -0.22
N LEU A 153 7.36 16.01 -0.38
CA LEU A 153 8.04 15.35 0.73
C LEU A 153 8.80 16.33 1.63
N ASP A 154 9.20 17.52 1.16
CA ASP A 154 9.82 18.55 2.01
C ASP A 154 8.97 18.95 3.24
N THR A 155 7.66 18.73 3.16
CA THR A 155 6.69 19.09 4.22
C THR A 155 5.82 17.92 4.69
N HIS A 156 5.99 16.74 4.08
CA HIS A 156 5.18 15.55 4.34
C HIS A 156 6.06 14.31 4.50
N ASP A 157 5.66 13.40 5.39
CA ASP A 157 6.37 12.14 5.66
C ASP A 157 5.89 11.00 4.74
N GLY A 158 4.77 11.20 4.05
CA GLY A 158 4.25 10.28 3.04
C GLY A 158 3.27 10.95 2.11
N VAL A 159 3.42 10.70 0.81
CA VAL A 159 2.53 11.27 -0.22
C VAL A 159 2.02 10.15 -1.11
N GLY A 160 0.73 9.86 -1.00
CA GLY A 160 0.06 8.85 -1.82
C GLY A 160 -0.43 9.42 -3.14
N LEU A 161 -0.56 8.58 -4.15
CA LEU A 161 -1.39 8.89 -5.32
C LEU A 161 -2.85 8.51 -5.05
N LYS A 162 -3.79 9.27 -5.62
CA LYS A 162 -5.20 8.89 -5.53
C LYS A 162 -5.44 7.64 -6.38
N ILE A 163 -5.79 6.54 -5.73
CA ILE A 163 -6.16 5.31 -6.44
C ILE A 163 -7.52 5.52 -7.11
N GLY A 164 -7.57 5.32 -8.42
CA GLY A 164 -8.80 5.25 -9.21
C GLY A 164 -8.88 3.95 -10.00
N GLY A 165 -9.91 3.84 -10.84
CA GLY A 165 -10.19 2.56 -11.50
C GLY A 165 -10.96 1.66 -10.54
N TYR A 166 -10.32 0.58 -10.07
CA TYR A 166 -10.90 -0.30 -9.05
C TYR A 166 -10.56 0.21 -7.63
N PRO A 167 -11.50 0.20 -6.66
CA PRO A 167 -11.21 0.64 -5.30
C PRO A 167 -10.18 -0.26 -4.61
N ASP A 168 -9.28 0.35 -3.83
CA ASP A 168 -8.30 -0.35 -3.00
C ASP A 168 -8.84 -0.51 -1.57
N ASN A 169 -9.74 -1.47 -1.41
CA ASN A 169 -10.47 -1.70 -0.16
C ASN A 169 -10.32 -3.17 0.28
N SER A 170 -10.57 -3.43 1.57
CA SER A 170 -10.76 -4.80 2.06
C SER A 170 -12.00 -5.44 1.43
N VAL A 171 -12.09 -6.77 1.48
CA VAL A 171 -13.27 -7.51 0.99
C VAL A 171 -14.56 -7.01 1.64
N VAL A 172 -14.55 -6.73 2.95
CA VAL A 172 -15.74 -6.21 3.67
C VAL A 172 -16.13 -4.83 3.14
N CYS A 173 -15.16 -3.95 2.93
CA CYS A 173 -15.40 -2.61 2.37
C CYS A 173 -15.88 -2.66 0.90
N HIS A 174 -15.42 -3.64 0.10
CA HIS A 174 -15.97 -3.89 -1.23
C HIS A 174 -17.44 -4.32 -1.17
N ALA A 175 -17.76 -5.29 -0.30
CA ALA A 175 -19.15 -5.72 -0.10
C ALA A 175 -20.04 -4.57 0.39
N ASN A 176 -19.53 -3.71 1.28
CA ASN A 176 -20.28 -2.53 1.73
C ASN A 176 -20.63 -1.59 0.56
N ARG A 177 -19.64 -1.31 -0.30
CA ARG A 177 -19.83 -0.46 -1.48
C ARG A 177 -20.83 -1.06 -2.46
N GLU A 178 -20.69 -2.35 -2.77
CA GLU A 178 -21.55 -3.03 -3.75
C GLU A 178 -22.99 -3.21 -3.27
N THR A 179 -23.23 -3.22 -1.95
CA THR A 179 -24.56 -3.42 -1.37
C THR A 179 -25.26 -2.13 -0.96
N GLY A 180 -24.67 -0.96 -1.19
CA GLY A 180 -25.38 0.32 -1.09
C GLY A 180 -24.65 1.49 -0.42
N ASP A 181 -23.42 1.33 0.06
CA ASP A 181 -22.62 2.46 0.56
C ASP A 181 -21.61 2.94 -0.50
N ASP A 182 -22.11 3.62 -1.54
CA ASP A 182 -21.29 4.14 -2.63
C ASP A 182 -20.30 5.24 -2.18
N GLN A 183 -20.49 5.77 -0.97
CA GLN A 183 -19.68 6.81 -0.35
C GLN A 183 -18.48 6.29 0.45
N GLN A 184 -18.33 4.96 0.63
CA GLN A 184 -17.10 4.42 1.23
C GLN A 184 -15.90 4.92 0.43
N ASP A 185 -14.99 5.66 1.05
CA ASP A 185 -13.78 6.16 0.39
C ASP A 185 -12.59 5.24 0.64
N THR A 186 -11.49 5.48 -0.07
CA THR A 186 -10.18 4.87 0.21
C THR A 186 -9.29 5.87 0.96
N PHE A 187 -8.30 5.36 1.69
CA PHE A 187 -7.27 6.19 2.31
C PHE A 187 -5.98 6.17 1.47
N ILE A 188 -4.88 6.71 2.00
CA ILE A 188 -3.55 6.56 1.41
C ILE A 188 -3.14 5.08 1.53
N GLY A 189 -2.92 4.44 0.38
CA GLY A 189 -2.40 3.08 0.30
C GLY A 189 -0.94 3.05 -0.17
N GLY A 190 -0.22 1.99 0.19
CA GLY A 190 1.15 1.70 -0.21
C GLY A 190 1.28 1.30 -1.68
N GLY A 191 0.16 1.13 -2.39
CA GLY A 191 0.14 0.78 -3.82
C GLY A 191 0.74 1.84 -4.73
N ALA A 192 0.78 3.10 -4.30
CA ALA A 192 1.54 4.17 -4.93
C ALA A 192 1.87 5.26 -3.88
N LEU A 193 3.00 5.10 -3.17
CA LEU A 193 3.38 5.93 -2.03
C LEU A 193 4.81 6.45 -2.14
N ALA A 194 4.98 7.77 -2.22
CA ALA A 194 6.28 8.44 -2.14
C ALA A 194 6.68 8.64 -0.68
N VAL A 195 7.95 8.36 -0.35
CA VAL A 195 8.49 8.47 1.01
C VAL A 195 9.89 9.11 1.02
N PRO A 196 10.24 9.88 2.07
CA PRO A 196 11.55 10.50 2.21
C PRO A 196 12.52 9.51 2.87
N ALA A 197 13.11 8.61 2.08
CA ALA A 197 13.94 7.50 2.54
C ALA A 197 15.16 7.91 3.39
N ASP A 198 15.65 9.14 3.20
CA ASP A 198 16.80 9.70 3.91
C ASP A 198 16.51 10.03 5.39
N ARG A 199 15.25 10.33 5.74
CA ARG A 199 14.85 10.74 7.10
C ARG A 199 13.72 9.93 7.70
N ILE A 200 12.95 9.19 6.92
CA ILE A 200 11.84 8.38 7.46
C ILE A 200 12.39 7.30 8.39
N ASP A 201 11.72 7.15 9.53
CA ASP A 201 12.12 6.29 10.64
C ASP A 201 10.98 5.34 11.07
N SER A 202 9.98 5.22 10.19
CA SER A 202 8.86 4.29 10.31
C SER A 202 9.11 3.00 9.52
N PHE A 203 8.29 1.99 9.75
CA PHE A 203 8.35 0.68 9.10
C PHE A 203 6.94 0.15 8.79
N PHE A 204 6.89 -0.86 7.95
CA PHE A 204 5.68 -1.59 7.58
C PHE A 204 5.53 -2.83 8.48
N PRO A 205 4.60 -2.86 9.45
CA PRO A 205 4.40 -4.03 10.30
C PRO A 205 3.77 -5.21 9.56
N GLU A 206 3.89 -6.42 10.11
CA GLU A 206 3.33 -7.64 9.51
C GLU A 206 1.82 -7.76 9.78
N ILE A 207 1.03 -6.98 9.06
CA ILE A 207 -0.44 -6.95 9.13
C ILE A 207 -1.03 -6.42 7.83
N TYR A 208 -2.30 -6.67 7.54
CA TYR A 208 -3.00 -5.99 6.44
C TYR A 208 -3.20 -4.51 6.76
N ASN A 209 -3.19 -3.64 5.74
CA ASN A 209 -3.08 -2.18 5.89
C ASN A 209 -1.80 -1.74 6.63
N GLU A 210 -0.67 -2.41 6.39
CA GLU A 210 0.63 -2.07 7.00
C GLU A 210 1.11 -0.66 6.64
N ASP A 211 0.65 -0.15 5.51
CA ASP A 211 0.86 1.21 5.02
C ASP A 211 0.20 2.26 5.90
N TRP A 212 -0.98 1.99 6.47
CA TRP A 212 -1.63 2.92 7.40
C TRP A 212 -0.79 3.07 8.67
N PHE A 213 -0.24 1.97 9.19
CA PHE A 213 0.66 1.99 10.35
C PHE A 213 2.01 2.63 10.05
N PHE A 214 2.52 2.47 8.83
CA PHE A 214 3.74 3.15 8.38
C PHE A 214 3.60 4.68 8.44
N LEU A 215 2.41 5.22 8.22
CA LEU A 215 2.13 6.67 8.24
C LEU A 215 1.93 7.22 9.66
N LEU A 216 1.96 6.40 10.71
CA LEU A 216 1.81 6.82 12.10
C LEU A 216 3.15 7.15 12.76
N ASP A 217 3.09 8.00 13.79
CA ASP A 217 4.15 8.24 14.76
C ASP A 217 3.65 8.03 16.21
N ASP A 218 4.46 8.44 17.20
CA ASP A 218 4.13 8.24 18.62
C ASP A 218 2.93 9.10 19.06
N ALA A 219 2.65 10.19 18.34
CA ALA A 219 1.60 11.15 18.65
C ALA A 219 0.32 10.95 17.81
N GLY A 220 0.42 10.36 16.62
CA GLY A 220 -0.74 10.19 15.73
C GLY A 220 -0.35 9.95 14.28
N LEU A 221 -1.17 10.47 13.36
CA LEU A 221 -0.85 10.46 11.94
C LEU A 221 0.19 11.53 11.62
N ARG A 222 1.25 11.13 10.92
CA ARG A 222 2.28 12.05 10.41
C ARG A 222 1.70 13.02 9.38
N PRO A 223 2.40 14.10 9.02
CA PRO A 223 2.04 14.94 7.88
C PRO A 223 1.94 14.12 6.58
N VAL A 224 0.72 13.86 6.10
CA VAL A 224 0.49 13.10 4.86
C VAL A 224 -0.41 13.83 3.89
N CYS A 225 -0.22 13.57 2.59
CA CYS A 225 -0.94 14.22 1.50
C CYS A 225 -1.27 13.22 0.39
N GLN A 226 -2.22 13.58 -0.49
CA GLN A 226 -2.48 12.88 -1.75
C GLN A 226 -2.37 13.82 -2.94
N VAL A 227 -1.71 13.38 -4.01
CA VAL A 227 -1.61 14.11 -5.29
C VAL A 227 -1.61 13.15 -6.47
N GLY A 228 -2.13 13.58 -7.61
CA GLY A 228 -2.08 12.76 -8.82
C GLY A 228 -2.98 11.54 -8.79
N ARG A 229 -2.77 10.62 -9.74
CA ARG A 229 -3.61 9.45 -9.91
C ARG A 229 -2.81 8.18 -10.19
N ALA A 230 -3.16 7.11 -9.49
CA ALA A 230 -2.80 5.74 -9.87
C ALA A 230 -4.07 4.97 -10.24
N LEU A 231 -3.93 3.89 -11.00
CA LEU A 231 -5.01 3.00 -11.38
C LEU A 231 -4.71 1.59 -10.91
N GLN A 232 -5.58 1.05 -10.08
CA GLN A 232 -5.55 -0.36 -9.71
C GLN A 232 -6.20 -1.20 -10.79
N GLN A 233 -5.54 -2.31 -11.13
CA GLN A 233 -6.13 -3.32 -12.02
C GLN A 233 -7.38 -3.91 -11.38
N ALA A 234 -8.42 -4.11 -12.19
CA ALA A 234 -9.64 -4.76 -11.73
C ALA A 234 -9.37 -6.21 -11.31
N TYR A 235 -9.98 -6.63 -10.21
CA TYR A 235 -9.95 -8.00 -9.72
C TYR A 235 -11.31 -8.35 -9.11
N ASP A 236 -11.54 -9.64 -8.86
CA ASP A 236 -12.72 -10.10 -8.14
C ASP A 236 -12.38 -10.21 -6.63
N PRO A 237 -12.91 -9.31 -5.76
CA PRO A 237 -12.62 -9.34 -4.33
C PRO A 237 -13.23 -10.55 -3.63
N PHE A 238 -14.24 -11.20 -4.22
CA PHE A 238 -14.96 -12.32 -3.61
C PHE A 238 -14.51 -13.68 -4.15
N ALA A 239 -13.58 -13.72 -5.10
CA ALA A 239 -13.07 -14.96 -5.70
C ALA A 239 -12.38 -15.91 -4.70
N ASP A 240 -11.83 -15.38 -3.60
CA ASP A 240 -11.16 -16.16 -2.56
C ASP A 240 -11.61 -15.72 -1.17
N PRO A 241 -12.55 -16.44 -0.51
CA PRO A 241 -12.98 -16.13 0.85
C PRO A 241 -11.83 -16.15 1.87
N SER A 242 -10.73 -16.85 1.59
CA SER A 242 -9.56 -16.84 2.49
C SER A 242 -8.84 -15.48 2.51
N ARG A 243 -9.01 -14.65 1.47
CA ARG A 243 -8.57 -13.25 1.47
C ARG A 243 -9.27 -12.44 2.56
N ALA A 244 -10.59 -12.52 2.65
CA ALA A 244 -11.37 -11.85 3.69
C ALA A 244 -10.90 -12.25 5.11
N ARG A 245 -10.52 -13.53 5.30
CA ARG A 245 -9.92 -13.99 6.57
C ARG A 245 -8.54 -13.38 6.84
N ARG A 246 -7.73 -13.13 5.82
CA ARG A 246 -6.36 -12.59 5.98
C ARG A 246 -6.37 -11.08 6.25
N GLU A 247 -7.38 -10.37 5.76
CA GLU A 247 -7.48 -8.92 5.88
C GLU A 247 -8.09 -8.47 7.21
N GLU A 248 -9.08 -9.19 7.73
CA GLU A 248 -9.95 -8.70 8.81
C GLU A 248 -9.23 -8.23 10.08
N PHE A 249 -8.16 -8.90 10.53
CA PHE A 249 -7.43 -8.43 11.72
C PHE A 249 -6.74 -7.08 11.49
N GLY A 250 -6.15 -6.89 10.31
CA GLY A 250 -5.56 -5.62 9.92
C GLY A 250 -6.60 -4.53 9.67
N ASP A 251 -7.72 -4.89 9.05
CA ASP A 251 -8.82 -3.96 8.82
C ASP A 251 -9.41 -3.45 10.15
N VAL A 252 -9.64 -4.36 11.12
CA VAL A 252 -10.09 -4.01 12.46
C VAL A 252 -9.13 -3.04 13.15
N LEU A 253 -7.83 -3.33 13.11
CA LEU A 253 -6.83 -2.50 13.78
C LEU A 253 -6.66 -1.14 13.08
N ALA A 254 -6.58 -1.12 11.76
CA ALA A 254 -6.42 0.11 10.97
C ALA A 254 -7.64 1.03 11.13
N GLU A 255 -8.85 0.53 10.86
CA GLU A 255 -10.09 1.29 11.01
C GLU A 255 -10.31 1.70 12.47
N GLY A 256 -9.99 0.82 13.42
CA GLY A 256 -10.10 1.09 14.85
C GLY A 256 -9.17 2.21 15.32
N VAL A 257 -7.93 2.26 14.83
CA VAL A 257 -7.00 3.35 15.14
C VAL A 257 -7.43 4.65 14.44
N PHE A 258 -7.79 4.59 13.16
CA PHE A 258 -8.09 5.80 12.39
C PHE A 258 -9.43 6.43 12.77
N ALA A 259 -10.43 5.63 13.19
CA ALA A 259 -11.66 6.15 13.79
C ALA A 259 -11.40 6.98 15.06
N ARG A 260 -10.35 6.66 15.83
CA ARG A 260 -9.91 7.47 16.98
C ARG A 260 -9.24 8.76 16.53
N LEU A 261 -8.37 8.69 15.53
CA LEU A 261 -7.69 9.86 14.99
C LEU A 261 -8.67 10.88 14.41
N ASP A 262 -9.75 10.44 13.74
CA ASP A 262 -10.83 11.31 13.28
C ASP A 262 -11.47 12.12 14.41
N ARG A 263 -11.45 11.58 15.63
CA ARG A 263 -11.96 12.21 16.86
C ARG A 263 -10.86 12.92 17.66
N ARG A 264 -9.65 13.04 17.09
CA ARG A 264 -8.46 13.60 17.75
C ARG A 264 -8.12 12.88 19.06
N LEU A 265 -8.42 11.58 19.13
CA LEU A 265 -8.05 10.72 20.25
C LEU A 265 -6.71 10.04 19.97
N PRO A 266 -5.92 9.70 21.02
CA PRO A 266 -4.66 8.98 20.86
C PRO A 266 -4.84 7.61 20.20
N ILE A 267 -3.79 7.12 19.54
CA ILE A 267 -3.72 5.76 18.94
C ILE A 267 -3.99 4.68 20.00
N THR A 268 -3.45 4.88 21.21
CA THR A 268 -3.63 3.94 22.32
C THR A 268 -5.08 3.85 22.75
N ALA A 269 -5.53 2.61 22.96
CA ALA A 269 -6.88 2.31 23.40
C ALA A 269 -6.90 1.01 24.22
N GLY A 270 -7.69 1.00 25.30
CA GLY A 270 -7.86 -0.18 26.15
C GLY A 270 -8.86 -1.19 25.59
N THR A 271 -9.00 -2.32 26.29
CA THR A 271 -9.87 -3.43 25.91
C THR A 271 -11.35 -3.04 25.79
N ASP A 272 -11.84 -2.08 26.56
CA ASP A 272 -13.24 -1.62 26.48
C ASP A 272 -13.57 -0.97 25.12
N TYR A 273 -12.62 -0.18 24.60
CA TYR A 273 -12.73 0.41 23.28
C TYR A 273 -12.77 -0.68 22.21
N TRP A 274 -11.80 -1.61 22.26
CA TRP A 274 -11.71 -2.69 21.28
C TRP A 274 -12.91 -3.63 21.33
N SER A 275 -13.44 -3.92 22.52
CA SER A 275 -14.68 -4.68 22.69
C SER A 275 -15.85 -4.01 21.96
N SER A 276 -16.00 -2.70 22.16
CA SER A 276 -17.05 -1.91 21.51
C SER A 276 -16.87 -1.83 20.00
N PHE A 277 -15.62 -1.67 19.53
CA PHE A 277 -15.28 -1.58 18.11
C PHE A 277 -15.49 -2.91 17.39
N LEU A 278 -15.08 -4.03 17.99
CA LEU A 278 -15.32 -5.38 17.45
C LEU A 278 -16.82 -5.68 17.33
N ALA A 279 -17.61 -5.27 18.31
CA ALA A 279 -19.07 -5.40 18.26
C ALA A 279 -19.67 -4.53 17.13
N ALA A 280 -19.17 -3.32 16.93
CA ALA A 280 -19.59 -2.45 15.83
C ALA A 280 -19.20 -3.02 14.45
N ARG A 281 -17.98 -3.56 14.33
CA ARG A 281 -17.50 -4.24 13.12
C ARG A 281 -18.35 -5.46 12.77
N LEU A 282 -18.78 -6.24 13.77
CA LEU A 282 -19.67 -7.38 13.56
C LEU A 282 -21.03 -6.93 13.02
N ARG A 283 -21.63 -5.90 13.64
CA ARG A 283 -22.90 -5.33 13.18
C ARG A 283 -22.81 -4.83 11.74
N LEU A 284 -21.73 -4.14 11.38
CA LEU A 284 -21.49 -3.71 10.00
C LEU A 284 -21.53 -4.90 9.03
N ILE A 285 -20.82 -5.99 9.31
CA ILE A 285 -20.81 -7.17 8.44
C ILE A 285 -22.21 -7.78 8.32
N GLU A 286 -22.96 -7.88 9.41
CA GLU A 286 -24.34 -8.41 9.41
C GLU A 286 -25.30 -7.51 8.63
N GLU A 287 -25.15 -6.18 8.73
CA GLU A 287 -25.91 -5.22 7.93
C GLU A 287 -25.62 -5.33 6.44
N ILE A 288 -24.35 -5.52 6.05
CA ILE A 288 -23.97 -5.77 4.66
C ILE A 288 -24.61 -7.08 4.19
N GLU A 289 -24.51 -8.17 4.95
CA GLU A 289 -25.12 -9.47 4.61
C GLU A 289 -26.64 -9.35 4.36
N ASN A 290 -27.33 -8.51 5.14
CA ASN A 290 -28.77 -8.27 4.99
C ASN A 290 -29.14 -7.48 3.72
N ARG A 291 -28.21 -6.70 3.16
CA ARG A 291 -28.40 -5.93 1.93
C ARG A 291 -28.09 -6.72 0.65
N ILE A 292 -27.49 -7.90 0.75
CA ILE A 292 -27.08 -8.68 -0.42
C ILE A 292 -28.30 -9.19 -1.20
N ASP A 293 -28.37 -8.81 -2.48
CA ASP A 293 -29.24 -9.45 -3.44
C ASP A 293 -28.75 -10.87 -3.73
N ARG A 294 -29.52 -11.87 -3.27
CA ARG A 294 -29.19 -13.29 -3.37
C ARG A 294 -29.26 -13.81 -4.79
N ASP A 295 -30.04 -13.17 -5.64
CA ASP A 295 -30.22 -13.57 -7.04
C ASP A 295 -29.14 -12.96 -7.93
N SER A 296 -28.33 -12.03 -7.40
CA SER A 296 -27.18 -11.48 -8.11
C SER A 296 -26.06 -12.50 -8.27
N ARG A 297 -25.35 -12.44 -9.41
CA ARG A 297 -24.23 -13.35 -9.73
C ARG A 297 -23.13 -13.35 -8.66
N VAL A 298 -22.95 -12.22 -7.97
CA VAL A 298 -21.92 -12.03 -6.95
C VAL A 298 -22.43 -12.28 -5.52
N GLY A 299 -23.74 -12.41 -5.31
CA GLY A 299 -24.34 -12.53 -3.98
C GLY A 299 -23.90 -13.76 -3.20
N GLY A 300 -23.78 -14.91 -3.88
CA GLY A 300 -23.23 -16.14 -3.29
C GLY A 300 -21.78 -15.98 -2.83
N PRO A 301 -20.84 -15.69 -3.74
CA PRO A 301 -19.43 -15.44 -3.40
C PRO A 301 -19.22 -14.36 -2.33
N MET A 302 -19.96 -13.25 -2.41
CA MET A 302 -19.89 -12.16 -1.43
C MET A 302 -20.28 -12.64 -0.03
N ARG A 303 -21.34 -13.44 0.10
CA ARG A 303 -21.74 -14.03 1.40
C ARG A 303 -20.71 -14.99 1.94
N GLU A 304 -20.08 -15.81 1.10
CA GLU A 304 -19.01 -16.72 1.54
C GLU A 304 -17.81 -15.93 2.07
N ALA A 305 -17.44 -14.84 1.40
CA ALA A 305 -16.36 -13.97 1.82
C ALA A 305 -16.66 -13.25 3.14
N LEU A 306 -17.89 -12.71 3.31
CA LEU A 306 -18.32 -12.09 4.57
C LEU A 306 -18.42 -13.10 5.72
N ALA A 307 -18.89 -14.33 5.45
CA ALA A 307 -18.89 -15.39 6.45
C ALA A 307 -17.46 -15.75 6.90
N ALA A 308 -16.49 -15.71 5.97
CA ALA A 308 -15.08 -15.86 6.27
C ALA A 308 -14.53 -14.72 7.16
N ALA A 309 -14.82 -13.46 6.84
CA ALA A 309 -14.45 -12.29 7.64
C ALA A 309 -15.08 -12.35 9.04
N LYS A 310 -16.39 -12.61 9.14
CA LYS A 310 -17.10 -12.80 10.42
C LYS A 310 -16.52 -13.95 11.25
N GLY A 311 -16.21 -15.06 10.59
CA GLY A 311 -15.56 -16.20 11.22
C GLY A 311 -14.18 -15.84 11.78
N ARG A 312 -13.43 -14.97 11.09
CA ARG A 312 -12.15 -14.43 11.56
C ARG A 312 -12.35 -13.48 12.74
N LEU A 313 -13.29 -12.56 12.64
CA LEU A 313 -13.60 -11.54 13.65
C LEU A 313 -13.87 -12.16 15.02
N ARG A 314 -14.56 -13.31 15.07
CA ARG A 314 -14.82 -14.07 16.31
C ARG A 314 -13.57 -14.57 17.04
N TYR A 315 -12.41 -14.63 16.38
CA TYR A 315 -11.13 -14.97 17.01
C TYR A 315 -10.34 -13.75 17.47
N ILE A 316 -10.74 -12.54 17.08
CA ILE A 316 -10.09 -11.31 17.49
C ILE A 316 -10.58 -10.97 18.89
N ARG A 317 -9.67 -11.01 19.86
CA ARG A 317 -9.93 -10.59 21.23
C ARG A 317 -9.48 -9.15 21.43
N PRO A 318 -10.15 -8.36 22.27
CA PRO A 318 -9.71 -7.00 22.61
C PRO A 318 -8.24 -6.93 23.04
N GLU A 319 -7.78 -7.90 23.82
CA GLU A 319 -6.40 -7.99 24.31
C GLU A 319 -5.41 -8.18 23.16
N ALA A 320 -5.79 -8.92 22.11
CA ALA A 320 -4.93 -9.10 20.94
C ALA A 320 -4.72 -7.77 20.18
N CYS A 321 -5.73 -6.89 20.16
CA CYS A 321 -5.59 -5.55 19.58
C CYS A 321 -4.65 -4.68 20.41
N VAL A 322 -4.78 -4.71 21.74
CA VAL A 322 -3.90 -3.97 22.67
C VAL A 322 -2.46 -4.45 22.53
N HIS A 323 -2.22 -5.75 22.68
CA HIS A 323 -0.87 -6.33 22.60
C HIS A 323 -0.22 -6.09 21.24
N TYR A 324 -0.99 -6.12 20.14
CA TYR A 324 -0.43 -5.82 18.83
C TYR A 324 0.03 -4.36 18.71
N LEU A 325 -0.74 -3.40 19.26
CA LEU A 325 -0.34 -2.00 19.25
C LEU A 325 0.86 -1.72 20.17
N GLU A 326 0.96 -2.40 21.30
CA GLU A 326 2.14 -2.34 22.17
C GLU A 326 3.39 -2.89 21.46
N ALA A 327 3.26 -4.07 20.81
CA ALA A 327 4.32 -4.64 19.99
C ALA A 327 4.74 -3.69 18.85
N TRP A 328 3.78 -3.05 18.18
CA TRP A 328 4.07 -2.06 17.14
C TRP A 328 4.84 -0.85 17.70
N GLN A 329 4.49 -0.35 18.89
CA GLN A 329 5.23 0.76 19.52
C GLN A 329 6.67 0.37 19.89
N ASN A 330 6.86 -0.83 20.44
CA ASN A 330 8.19 -1.38 20.74
C ASN A 330 9.03 -1.51 19.46
N ASP A 331 8.43 -2.07 18.41
CA ASP A 331 9.08 -2.23 17.12
C ASP A 331 9.50 -0.91 16.49
N ARG A 332 8.76 0.18 16.73
CA ARG A 332 9.16 1.51 16.25
C ARG A 332 10.42 2.01 16.93
N LYS A 333 10.69 1.63 18.17
CA LYS A 333 11.98 1.91 18.82
C LYS A 333 13.07 1.04 18.20
N THR A 334 12.86 -0.27 18.13
CA THR A 334 13.80 -1.23 17.53
C THR A 334 14.19 -0.83 16.10
N TRP A 335 13.22 -0.44 15.29
CA TRP A 335 13.44 -0.02 13.91
C TRP A 335 14.21 1.30 13.82
N ARG A 336 13.92 2.29 14.67
CA ARG A 336 14.66 3.55 14.72
C ARG A 336 16.12 3.33 15.07
N ASP A 337 16.38 2.53 16.10
CA ASP A 337 17.73 2.19 16.54
C ASP A 337 18.49 1.49 15.41
N PHE A 338 17.87 0.49 14.77
CA PHE A 338 18.43 -0.20 13.60
C PHE A 338 18.75 0.75 12.44
N MET A 339 17.81 1.62 12.04
CA MET A 339 18.02 2.58 10.95
C MET A 339 19.08 3.65 11.26
N ALA A 340 19.32 3.94 12.54
CA ALA A 340 20.36 4.87 12.98
C ALA A 340 21.77 4.27 12.83
N GLU A 341 21.92 2.96 12.99
CA GLU A 341 23.18 2.22 12.86
C GLU A 341 23.59 1.96 11.40
N LEU A 342 22.64 2.04 10.46
CA LEU A 342 22.93 1.80 9.05
C LEU A 342 23.91 2.85 8.46
N PRO A 343 24.85 2.44 7.60
CA PRO A 343 25.74 3.36 6.91
C PRO A 343 24.94 4.39 6.10
N ARG A 344 25.10 5.68 6.43
CA ARG A 344 24.56 6.78 5.63
C ARG A 344 25.59 7.19 4.58
N ARG A 345 25.25 7.01 3.30
CA ARG A 345 26.08 7.53 2.21
C ARG A 345 25.68 8.96 1.87
N ALA A 346 26.65 9.72 1.35
CA ALA A 346 26.40 11.05 0.80
C ALA A 346 25.35 10.99 -0.32
N GLU A 347 24.53 12.02 -0.41
CA GLU A 347 23.44 12.13 -1.38
C GLU A 347 23.95 11.93 -2.82
N GLY A 348 23.19 11.19 -3.64
CA GLY A 348 23.50 10.99 -5.06
C GLY A 348 24.62 9.99 -5.36
N ALA A 349 25.25 9.38 -4.35
CA ALA A 349 26.26 8.33 -4.53
C ALA A 349 25.67 6.94 -4.90
N GLY A 350 24.34 6.81 -4.96
CA GLY A 350 23.61 5.56 -5.15
C GLY A 350 23.55 5.06 -6.59
N GLY A 351 24.65 4.50 -7.09
CA GLY A 351 24.65 3.72 -8.32
C GLY A 351 24.12 2.29 -8.12
N PRO A 352 23.73 1.57 -9.19
CA PRO A 352 23.26 0.20 -9.08
C PRO A 352 24.23 -0.75 -8.34
N GLU A 353 25.55 -0.54 -8.46
CA GLU A 353 26.56 -1.33 -7.75
C GLU A 353 26.53 -1.11 -6.22
N VAL A 354 26.10 0.06 -5.75
CA VAL A 354 25.94 0.34 -4.32
C VAL A 354 24.81 -0.48 -3.75
N VAL A 355 23.67 -0.49 -4.43
CA VAL A 355 22.53 -1.32 -4.04
C VAL A 355 22.93 -2.79 -4.06
N ARG A 356 23.66 -3.26 -5.08
CA ARG A 356 24.18 -4.64 -5.12
C ARG A 356 25.04 -4.97 -3.91
N ALA A 357 25.94 -4.07 -3.52
CA ALA A 357 26.77 -4.26 -2.34
C ALA A 357 25.92 -4.34 -1.06
N ALA A 358 24.92 -3.47 -0.91
CA ALA A 358 23.97 -3.51 0.20
C ALA A 358 23.19 -4.84 0.24
N VAL A 359 22.63 -5.28 -0.89
CA VAL A 359 21.92 -6.56 -1.02
C VAL A 359 22.80 -7.74 -0.58
N ARG A 360 24.07 -7.77 -1.02
CA ARG A 360 25.03 -8.81 -0.58
C ARG A 360 25.34 -8.75 0.91
N GLY A 361 25.31 -7.55 1.51
CA GLY A 361 25.48 -7.37 2.96
C GLY A 361 24.41 -8.10 3.79
N PHE A 362 23.21 -8.27 3.23
CA PHE A 362 22.12 -9.07 3.83
C PHE A 362 22.15 -10.55 3.39
N GLY A 363 23.24 -11.01 2.77
CA GLY A 363 23.35 -12.39 2.26
C GLY A 363 22.43 -12.70 1.08
N LEU A 364 21.91 -11.68 0.39
CA LEU A 364 20.99 -11.84 -0.73
C LEU A 364 21.73 -11.78 -2.06
N THR A 365 21.14 -12.38 -3.10
CA THR A 365 21.62 -12.30 -4.48
C THR A 365 20.73 -11.38 -5.30
N SER A 366 21.33 -10.54 -6.14
CA SER A 366 20.61 -9.69 -7.10
C SER A 366 21.02 -9.97 -8.53
N VAL A 367 20.07 -9.89 -9.46
CA VAL A 367 20.32 -9.80 -10.91
C VAL A 367 20.08 -8.36 -11.36
N MET A 368 20.88 -7.86 -12.29
CA MET A 368 20.82 -6.46 -12.69
C MET A 368 20.94 -6.27 -14.20
N SER A 369 20.31 -5.20 -14.68
CA SER A 369 20.52 -4.65 -16.03
C SER A 369 20.94 -3.20 -15.90
N ALA A 370 22.11 -2.87 -16.45
CA ALA A 370 22.58 -1.50 -16.53
C ALA A 370 21.93 -0.83 -17.76
N GLY A 371 21.09 0.17 -17.54
CA GLY A 371 20.59 0.99 -18.64
C GLY A 371 21.77 1.60 -19.42
N ARG A 372 21.71 1.59 -20.75
CA ARG A 372 22.68 2.30 -21.61
C ARG A 372 22.44 3.79 -21.39
N GLY A 373 23.32 4.44 -20.63
CA GLY A 373 23.08 5.76 -20.06
C GLY A 373 22.77 6.84 -21.09
N ARG A 374 21.66 7.56 -20.89
CA ARG A 374 21.53 8.96 -21.35
C ARG A 374 22.12 9.81 -20.22
N ARG A 375 23.15 10.63 -20.50
CA ARG A 375 23.61 11.64 -19.52
C ARG A 375 22.41 12.52 -19.17
N ARG A 376 22.17 12.78 -17.87
CA ARG A 376 21.17 13.74 -17.40
C ARG A 376 21.50 15.11 -17.99
N SER A 377 20.90 15.47 -19.12
CA SER A 377 20.79 16.84 -19.60
C SER A 377 19.50 17.44 -19.04
N GLU A 378 19.55 18.73 -18.71
CA GLU A 378 18.47 19.57 -18.16
C GLU A 378 17.07 19.30 -18.75
N PRO A 379 15.99 19.61 -17.99
CA PRO A 379 14.63 19.29 -18.39
C PRO A 379 14.27 19.99 -19.70
N GLU A 380 14.23 19.21 -20.77
CA GLU A 380 13.73 19.61 -22.07
C GLU A 380 12.23 19.94 -21.92
N ARG A 381 11.86 21.20 -22.19
CA ARG A 381 10.47 21.65 -22.22
C ARG A 381 9.73 20.89 -23.31
N THR A 382 9.10 19.77 -22.96
CA THR A 382 8.25 19.02 -23.89
C THR A 382 6.84 19.62 -23.87
N THR A 383 6.40 20.06 -25.05
CA THR A 383 5.01 20.39 -25.32
C THR A 383 4.12 19.16 -25.12
N PRO A 384 2.93 19.31 -24.50
CA PRO A 384 2.06 18.17 -24.23
C PRO A 384 1.52 17.60 -25.55
N PRO A 385 1.41 16.26 -25.68
CA PRO A 385 0.73 15.65 -26.81
C PRO A 385 -0.78 15.98 -26.79
N PRO A 386 -1.45 16.00 -27.95
CA PRO A 386 -2.89 16.25 -28.01
C PRO A 386 -3.67 15.17 -27.25
N ALA A 387 -4.70 15.60 -26.53
CA ALA A 387 -5.54 14.74 -25.71
C ALA A 387 -6.21 13.63 -26.56
N PRO A 388 -6.26 12.37 -26.07
CA PRO A 388 -7.02 11.33 -26.74
C PRO A 388 -8.52 11.63 -26.64
N ALA A 389 -9.22 11.56 -27.78
CA ALA A 389 -10.65 11.71 -27.87
C ALA A 389 -11.36 10.68 -26.98
N ALA A 390 -12.23 11.16 -26.09
CA ALA A 390 -13.02 10.34 -25.18
C ALA A 390 -14.04 9.49 -25.95
N ALA A 391 -13.87 8.17 -25.92
CA ALA A 391 -14.89 7.22 -26.33
C ALA A 391 -15.06 6.15 -25.24
N TRP A 392 -15.65 6.56 -24.11
CA TRP A 392 -16.25 5.64 -23.15
C TRP A 392 -17.73 6.02 -23.02
N ARG A 393 -18.58 5.34 -23.80
CA ARG A 393 -20.03 5.38 -23.62
C ARG A 393 -20.37 4.62 -22.34
N ILE A 394 -20.78 5.34 -21.32
CA ILE A 394 -21.43 4.77 -20.14
C ILE A 394 -22.82 4.30 -20.57
N SER A 395 -23.03 2.99 -20.62
CA SER A 395 -24.37 2.41 -20.78
C SER A 395 -25.21 2.77 -19.56
N ARG A 396 -26.22 3.62 -19.76
CA ARG A 396 -27.26 3.89 -18.76
C ARG A 396 -28.05 2.61 -18.48
N PRO A 397 -28.38 2.29 -17.21
CA PRO A 397 -29.32 1.23 -16.91
C PRO A 397 -30.74 1.61 -17.37
N PRO A 398 -31.58 0.64 -17.77
CA PRO A 398 -32.93 0.92 -18.25
C PRO A 398 -33.80 1.50 -17.12
N ALA A 399 -34.57 2.53 -17.47
CA ALA A 399 -35.52 3.17 -16.59
C ALA A 399 -36.58 2.18 -16.10
N ARG A 400 -36.80 2.11 -14.79
CA ARG A 400 -37.92 1.41 -14.16
C ARG A 400 -39.22 2.01 -14.70
N ARG A 401 -40.06 1.18 -15.33
CA ARG A 401 -41.44 1.54 -15.69
C ARG A 401 -42.25 1.68 -14.39
N SER A 402 -42.70 2.89 -14.13
CA SER A 402 -43.79 3.19 -13.19
C SER A 402 -45.08 2.52 -13.66
N ALA A 403 -45.70 1.74 -12.78
CA ALA A 403 -47.04 1.20 -12.96
C ALA A 403 -48.06 2.35 -12.94
N PRO A 404 -49.15 2.30 -13.72
CA PRO A 404 -50.20 3.30 -13.65
C PRO A 404 -51.08 3.07 -12.42
N VAL A 405 -51.20 4.11 -11.61
CA VAL A 405 -52.30 4.30 -10.67
C VAL A 405 -53.55 4.59 -11.49
N GLY A 406 -54.61 3.82 -11.29
CA GLY A 406 -55.89 4.03 -11.96
C GLY A 406 -57.04 3.35 -11.23
N ARG A 407 -57.62 4.10 -10.28
CA ARG A 407 -58.99 4.11 -9.73
C ARG A 407 -59.66 2.81 -9.31
#